data_AF-A0AAU9RH83-F1
#
_entry.id   AF-A0AAU9RH83-F1
#
_cell.length_a   1.000
_cell.length_b   1.000
_cell.length_c   1.000
_cell.angle_alpha   90.00
_cell.angle_beta   90.00
_cell.angle_gamma   90.00
#
_symmetry.space_group_name_H-M   'P 1'
#
loop_
_entity.id
_entity.type
_entity.pdbx_description
1 polymer ?
#
loop_
_entity_poly.entity_id
_entity_poly.type
_entity_poly.pdbx_seq_one_letter_code
_entity_poly.pdbx_strand_id
1 'polypeptide(L)'
;MKSIMFPPPPSSIYAPPMLVNCSGCRTPLQLPSGARSIRCALCQAVTHIADPRTAPPPPPSPSSASPQPPHIPAPLGQLPHPHGRKRAVICGISYRFSRHELKGCINDAKCMRHLLINKFKFSPDSILMLTEEETDPYRIPSKQNMRMALYWLVQGCTAGDSLVFHYSGHGSRQRNYNGDEVDGYDETLCPLDFETQGMIVDDEINATIVRPLPHGVKLHSIIDACHSGTVLDLPFLCRMNRAGQYVWEDHRPRSGLWKGTAGGEAISISGCDDDQTSADTSALSKITSTGAMTFCFIQAIERSAQGTTYGSLLNSMRTTIRNAGSDGGGGGGGGGGVVTTVLSMLLTGGSGIGGLRQEPQLTACQPFDVYAKPFTL
;
A
#
# COMPACT_ATOMS: atom_id res chain seq x y z
N MET A 1 -8.57 -54.92 44.00
CA MET A 1 -8.95 -53.78 44.86
C MET A 1 -9.50 -52.69 43.97
N LYS A 2 -10.78 -52.31 44.16
CA LYS A 2 -11.52 -51.40 43.28
C LYS A 2 -11.12 -49.95 43.57
N SER A 3 -10.71 -49.22 42.54
CA SER A 3 -10.38 -47.79 42.58
C SER A 3 -11.66 -46.96 42.65
N ILE A 4 -11.78 -46.08 43.64
CA ILE A 4 -12.93 -45.20 43.87
C ILE A 4 -12.67 -43.87 43.13
N MET A 5 -13.57 -43.50 42.22
CA MET A 5 -13.62 -42.20 41.53
C MET A 5 -14.25 -41.14 42.45
N PHE A 6 -13.60 -39.99 42.60
CA PHE A 6 -14.20 -38.79 43.21
C PHE A 6 -14.71 -37.84 42.11
N PRO A 7 -15.91 -37.24 42.26
CA PRO A 7 -16.43 -36.27 41.30
C PRO A 7 -15.76 -34.89 41.44
N PRO A 8 -15.68 -34.08 40.36
CA PRO A 8 -15.10 -32.73 40.39
C PRO A 8 -16.04 -31.72 41.08
N PRO A 9 -15.48 -30.62 41.65
CA PRO A 9 -16.26 -29.59 42.33
C PRO A 9 -17.12 -28.75 41.36
N PRO A 10 -18.21 -28.13 41.83
CA PRO A 10 -19.13 -27.37 40.98
C PRO A 10 -18.51 -26.06 40.47
N SER A 11 -18.80 -25.75 39.21
CA SER A 11 -18.39 -24.57 38.47
C SER A 11 -19.02 -23.29 39.04
N SER A 12 -18.20 -22.43 39.64
CA SER A 12 -18.58 -21.06 40.00
C SER A 12 -18.80 -20.23 38.73
N ILE A 13 -20.04 -19.76 38.55
CA ILE A 13 -20.46 -18.87 37.46
C ILE A 13 -19.82 -17.50 37.69
N TYR A 14 -18.67 -17.24 37.07
CA TYR A 14 -18.13 -15.89 36.95
C TYR A 14 -18.76 -15.22 35.72
N ALA A 15 -19.65 -14.25 35.95
CA ALA A 15 -20.14 -13.38 34.88
C ALA A 15 -18.98 -12.53 34.33
N PRO A 16 -18.84 -12.39 33.00
CA PRO A 16 -17.76 -11.60 32.42
C PRO A 16 -17.89 -10.12 32.81
N PRO A 17 -16.78 -9.42 33.04
CA PRO A 17 -16.80 -8.01 33.42
C PRO A 17 -17.38 -7.14 32.30
N MET A 18 -18.34 -6.28 32.63
CA MET A 18 -18.98 -5.39 31.66
C MET A 18 -18.07 -4.20 31.34
N LEU A 19 -17.93 -3.87 30.05
CA LEU A 19 -17.21 -2.70 29.58
C LEU A 19 -18.17 -1.53 29.38
N VAL A 20 -17.86 -0.38 29.98
CA VAL A 20 -18.65 0.86 29.84
C VAL A 20 -17.71 2.01 29.51
N ASN A 21 -18.10 2.86 28.56
CA ASN A 21 -17.28 4.01 28.18
C ASN A 21 -17.42 5.15 29.20
N CYS A 22 -16.30 5.80 29.53
CA CYS A 22 -16.30 6.99 30.36
C CYS A 22 -17.17 8.11 29.76
N SER A 23 -18.02 8.75 30.57
CA SER A 23 -18.86 9.89 30.14
C SER A 23 -18.05 11.12 29.73
N GLY A 24 -16.83 11.28 30.24
CA GLY A 24 -15.94 12.40 29.93
C GLY A 24 -14.99 12.14 28.75
N CYS A 25 -14.13 11.12 28.85
CA CYS A 25 -13.05 10.88 27.88
C CYS A 25 -13.28 9.68 26.96
N ARG A 26 -14.43 8.98 27.08
CA ARG A 26 -14.80 7.77 26.32
C ARG A 26 -13.86 6.57 26.43
N THR A 27 -12.83 6.63 27.27
CA THR A 27 -11.98 5.48 27.59
C THR A 27 -12.85 4.30 28.09
N PRO A 28 -12.65 3.08 27.58
CA PRO A 28 -13.35 1.91 28.07
C PRO A 28 -12.95 1.62 29.52
N LEU A 29 -13.94 1.52 30.40
CA LEU A 29 -13.78 1.23 31.82
C LEU A 29 -14.36 -0.16 32.11
N GLN A 30 -13.60 -0.96 32.83
CA GLN A 30 -14.04 -2.28 33.27
C GLN A 30 -14.86 -2.12 34.55
N LEU A 31 -16.13 -2.47 34.49
CA LEU A 31 -17.04 -2.35 35.61
C LEU A 31 -17.03 -3.62 36.46
N PRO A 32 -16.78 -3.53 37.77
CA PRO A 32 -17.03 -4.63 38.69
C PRO A 32 -18.53 -5.00 38.69
N SER A 33 -18.82 -6.30 38.72
CA SER A 33 -20.18 -6.82 38.77
C SER A 33 -20.99 -6.18 39.90
N GLY A 34 -22.11 -5.54 39.57
CA GLY A 34 -23.03 -4.88 40.53
C GLY A 34 -22.74 -3.40 40.81
N ALA A 35 -21.68 -2.81 40.27
CA ALA A 35 -21.41 -1.38 40.44
C ALA A 35 -22.40 -0.52 39.62
N ARG A 36 -22.97 0.53 40.23
CA ARG A 36 -23.92 1.47 39.60
C ARG A 36 -23.27 2.74 39.06
N SER A 37 -21.99 2.92 39.34
CA SER A 37 -21.19 4.03 38.83
C SER A 37 -19.70 3.69 38.89
N ILE A 38 -18.91 4.30 38.01
CA ILE A 38 -17.45 4.18 38.00
C ILE A 38 -16.80 5.54 37.76
N ARG A 39 -15.72 5.84 38.49
CA ARG A 39 -14.92 7.06 38.32
C ARG A 39 -13.74 6.77 37.42
N CYS A 40 -13.56 7.58 36.38
CA CYS A 40 -12.44 7.45 35.45
C CYS A 40 -11.13 7.90 36.11
N ALA A 41 -10.10 7.04 36.08
CA ALA A 41 -8.78 7.40 36.60
C ALA A 41 -8.10 8.52 35.79
N LEU A 42 -8.44 8.65 34.50
CA LEU A 42 -7.80 9.60 33.58
C LEU A 42 -8.38 11.01 33.66
N CYS A 43 -9.71 11.15 33.64
CA CYS A 43 -10.38 12.45 33.60
C CYS A 43 -11.24 12.75 34.84
N GLN A 44 -11.26 11.85 35.83
CA GLN A 44 -12.01 11.98 37.08
C GLN A 44 -13.55 12.07 36.94
N ALA A 45 -14.09 11.98 35.72
CA ALA A 45 -15.53 11.94 35.47
C ALA A 45 -16.17 10.67 36.02
N VAL A 46 -17.39 10.80 36.56
CA VAL A 46 -18.20 9.70 37.08
C VAL A 46 -19.21 9.27 36.02
N THR A 47 -19.14 8.02 35.58
CA THR A 47 -20.14 7.42 34.69
C THR A 47 -21.15 6.66 35.54
N HIS A 48 -22.42 7.04 35.48
CA HIS A 48 -23.53 6.31 36.09
C HIS A 48 -24.11 5.28 35.12
N ILE A 49 -24.47 4.11 35.62
CA ILE A 49 -25.01 3.00 34.81
C ILE A 49 -26.47 2.81 35.20
N ALA A 50 -27.36 2.97 34.23
CA ALA A 50 -28.79 2.82 34.44
C ALA A 50 -29.15 1.35 34.70
N ASP A 51 -30.04 1.11 35.67
CA ASP A 51 -30.62 -0.22 35.92
C ASP A 51 -31.60 -0.55 34.78
N PRO A 52 -31.41 -1.65 34.03
CA PRO A 52 -32.27 -2.00 32.90
C PRO A 52 -33.74 -2.21 33.29
N ARG A 53 -34.06 -2.34 34.59
CA ARG A 53 -35.43 -2.55 35.10
C ARG A 53 -36.24 -1.26 35.30
N THR A 54 -35.67 -0.09 35.01
CA THR A 54 -36.33 1.22 35.22
C THR A 54 -36.62 1.99 33.93
N ALA A 55 -36.38 1.41 32.75
CA ALA A 55 -36.65 2.07 31.49
C ALA A 55 -38.15 1.98 31.10
N PRO A 56 -38.84 3.10 30.79
CA PRO A 56 -40.19 3.05 30.24
C PRO A 56 -40.20 2.42 28.83
N PRO A 57 -41.29 1.75 28.42
CA PRO A 57 -41.38 1.14 27.11
C PRO A 57 -41.36 2.20 25.99
N PRO A 58 -40.76 1.91 24.83
CA PRO A 58 -40.67 2.86 23.73
C PRO A 58 -42.04 3.08 23.06
N PRO A 59 -42.33 4.29 22.55
CA PRO A 59 -43.58 4.57 21.84
C PRO A 59 -43.64 3.86 20.47
N PRO A 60 -44.86 3.62 19.92
CA PRO A 60 -45.03 2.94 18.64
C PRO A 60 -44.51 3.80 17.46
N SER A 61 -43.83 3.14 16.53
CA SER A 61 -43.10 3.74 15.41
C SER A 61 -44.01 4.18 14.26
N PRO A 62 -43.83 5.35 13.65
CA PRO A 62 -44.33 5.63 12.31
C PRO A 62 -43.37 5.09 11.24
N SER A 63 -43.98 4.74 10.11
CA SER A 63 -43.49 3.98 8.98
C SER A 63 -42.22 4.52 8.29
N SER A 64 -41.34 3.58 7.95
CA SER A 64 -40.37 3.59 6.82
C SER A 64 -39.64 4.90 6.50
N ALA A 65 -38.57 5.17 7.25
CA ALA A 65 -37.37 5.79 6.70
C ALA A 65 -36.16 5.19 7.42
N SER A 66 -35.26 4.57 6.66
CA SER A 66 -34.01 3.99 7.17
C SER A 66 -33.24 5.04 7.99
N PRO A 67 -32.78 4.74 9.22
CA PRO A 67 -32.00 5.71 9.98
C PRO A 67 -30.66 5.91 9.28
N GLN A 68 -30.45 7.12 8.73
CA GLN A 68 -29.11 7.56 8.39
C GLN A 68 -28.26 7.57 9.68
N PRO A 69 -27.02 7.08 9.65
CA PRO A 69 -26.14 7.15 10.81
C PRO A 69 -25.98 8.61 11.25
N PRO A 70 -25.84 8.88 12.56
CA PRO A 70 -25.74 10.23 13.07
C PRO A 70 -24.56 10.93 12.38
N HIS A 71 -24.86 12.04 11.71
CA HIS A 71 -23.86 12.97 11.19
C HIS A 71 -23.01 13.46 12.37
N ILE A 72 -21.84 12.84 12.54
CA ILE A 72 -20.73 13.41 13.27
C ILE A 72 -20.31 14.65 12.47
N PRO A 73 -20.31 15.86 13.05
CA PRO A 73 -19.71 17.02 12.39
C PRO A 73 -18.27 16.65 11.98
N ALA A 74 -17.98 16.79 10.69
CA ALA A 74 -16.67 16.50 10.11
C ALA A 74 -15.54 17.19 10.91
N PRO A 75 -14.45 16.50 11.28
CA PRO A 75 -13.26 17.18 11.77
C PRO A 75 -12.67 18.02 10.63
N LEU A 76 -12.29 19.27 10.93
CA LEU A 76 -11.56 20.15 10.02
C LEU A 76 -10.28 19.45 9.52
N GLY A 77 -10.18 19.17 8.21
CA GLY A 77 -9.05 18.47 7.57
C GLY A 77 -9.39 17.12 6.90
N GLN A 78 -10.55 16.98 6.27
CA GLN A 78 -10.93 15.73 5.61
C GLN A 78 -10.26 15.59 4.22
N LEU A 79 -9.59 14.45 4.00
CA LEU A 79 -9.32 13.96 2.65
C LEU A 79 -10.64 13.98 1.84
N PRO A 80 -10.58 14.23 0.52
CA PRO A 80 -11.80 14.33 -0.30
C PRO A 80 -12.67 13.08 -0.12
N HIS A 81 -13.99 13.18 -0.28
CA HIS A 81 -14.79 11.95 -0.27
C HIS A 81 -14.37 11.09 -1.47
N PRO A 82 -14.25 9.76 -1.31
CA PRO A 82 -13.93 8.90 -2.44
C PRO A 82 -15.01 9.05 -3.52
N HIS A 83 -14.63 9.48 -4.73
CA HIS A 83 -15.55 9.70 -5.83
C HIS A 83 -15.20 8.82 -7.03
N GLY A 84 -16.21 8.29 -7.70
CA GLY A 84 -16.06 7.44 -8.89
C GLY A 84 -15.51 6.04 -8.58
N ARG A 85 -15.44 5.22 -9.64
CA ARG A 85 -14.98 3.82 -9.55
C ARG A 85 -13.46 3.69 -9.72
N LYS A 86 -12.76 4.77 -10.08
CA LYS A 86 -11.32 4.80 -10.30
C LYS A 86 -10.67 5.73 -9.31
N ARG A 87 -9.81 5.22 -8.43
CA ARG A 87 -9.15 5.99 -7.37
C ARG A 87 -7.67 5.70 -7.30
N ALA A 88 -6.86 6.72 -7.01
CA ALA A 88 -5.43 6.54 -6.87
C ALA A 88 -4.84 7.28 -5.68
N VAL A 89 -3.85 6.67 -5.05
CA VAL A 89 -2.91 7.33 -4.14
C VAL A 89 -1.54 7.30 -4.81
N ILE A 90 -0.90 8.46 -4.90
CA ILE A 90 0.41 8.62 -5.55
C ILE A 90 1.33 9.35 -4.58
N CYS A 91 2.40 8.68 -4.18
CA CYS A 91 3.40 9.22 -3.27
C CYS A 91 4.73 9.42 -4.00
N GLY A 92 5.26 10.65 -4.00
CA GLY A 92 6.59 10.97 -4.52
C GLY A 92 7.41 11.68 -3.46
N ILE A 93 8.47 11.03 -2.96
CA ILE A 93 9.26 11.52 -1.83
C ILE A 93 10.72 11.66 -2.25
N SER A 94 11.20 12.90 -2.27
CA SER A 94 12.57 13.27 -2.63
C SER A 94 13.46 13.54 -1.42
N TYR A 95 12.91 13.66 -0.20
CA TYR A 95 13.68 13.90 1.03
C TYR A 95 14.61 15.12 0.92
N ARG A 96 14.09 16.22 0.33
CA ARG A 96 14.86 17.42 0.01
C ARG A 96 15.54 17.97 1.24
N PHE A 97 16.77 18.45 1.08
CA PHE A 97 17.57 19.07 2.16
C PHE A 97 17.96 18.09 3.28
N SER A 98 17.90 16.78 3.02
CA SER A 98 18.38 15.75 3.93
C SER A 98 19.56 14.97 3.32
N ARG A 99 20.26 14.20 4.15
CA ARG A 99 21.30 13.25 3.68
C ARG A 99 20.73 12.10 2.83
N HIS A 100 19.41 11.95 2.76
CA HIS A 100 18.69 10.91 2.05
C HIS A 100 18.10 11.42 0.73
N GLU A 101 18.49 12.61 0.27
CA GLU A 101 17.87 13.25 -0.89
C GLU A 101 17.92 12.38 -2.16
N LEU A 102 16.76 12.25 -2.81
CA LEU A 102 16.55 11.60 -4.09
C LEU A 102 16.07 12.60 -5.13
N LYS A 103 16.56 12.44 -6.35
CA LYS A 103 16.11 13.24 -7.49
C LYS A 103 15.10 12.43 -8.30
N GLY A 104 14.06 13.10 -8.81
CA GLY A 104 13.11 12.51 -9.75
C GLY A 104 11.82 11.96 -9.13
N CYS A 105 11.79 11.57 -7.86
CA CYS A 105 10.61 10.92 -7.25
C CYS A 105 9.30 11.74 -7.34
N ILE A 106 9.39 13.06 -7.11
CA ILE A 106 8.24 13.96 -7.28
C ILE A 106 7.82 14.07 -8.76
N ASN A 107 8.78 14.02 -9.68
CA ASN A 107 8.49 14.02 -11.11
C ASN A 107 7.82 12.70 -11.54
N ASP A 108 8.27 11.55 -11.03
CA ASP A 108 7.64 10.24 -11.27
C ASP A 108 6.16 10.26 -10.85
N ALA A 109 5.86 10.79 -9.66
CA ALA A 109 4.51 10.95 -9.17
C ALA A 109 3.65 11.81 -10.11
N LYS A 110 4.20 12.94 -10.60
CA LYS A 110 3.52 13.81 -11.58
C LYS A 110 3.27 13.11 -12.91
N CYS A 111 4.26 12.39 -13.43
CA CYS A 111 4.15 11.61 -14.65
C CYS A 111 3.10 10.49 -14.50
N MET A 112 3.05 9.84 -13.34
CA MET A 112 2.04 8.82 -13.07
C MET A 112 0.63 9.41 -13.00
N ARG A 113 0.45 10.53 -12.30
CA ARG A 113 -0.81 11.28 -12.30
C ARG A 113 -1.25 11.63 -13.72
N HIS A 114 -0.33 12.11 -14.55
CA HIS A 114 -0.61 12.45 -15.94
C HIS A 114 -1.07 11.22 -16.75
N LEU A 115 -0.40 10.07 -16.60
CA LEU A 115 -0.79 8.83 -17.27
C LEU A 115 -2.20 8.38 -16.86
N LEU A 116 -2.50 8.36 -15.56
CA LEU A 116 -3.78 7.91 -15.05
C LEU A 116 -4.94 8.77 -15.55
N ILE A 117 -4.78 10.10 -15.58
CA ILE A 117 -5.80 11.02 -16.09
C ILE A 117 -5.97 10.86 -17.60
N ASN A 118 -4.88 10.96 -18.36
CA ASN A 118 -4.97 11.11 -19.81
C ASN A 118 -5.20 9.79 -20.54
N LYS A 119 -4.60 8.69 -20.06
CA LYS A 119 -4.71 7.38 -20.70
C LYS A 119 -5.78 6.50 -20.06
N PHE A 120 -5.82 6.44 -18.72
CA PHE A 120 -6.75 5.55 -18.01
C PHE A 120 -8.03 6.23 -17.51
N LYS A 121 -8.19 7.54 -17.76
CA LYS A 121 -9.41 8.31 -17.47
C LYS A 121 -9.80 8.31 -15.98
N PHE A 122 -8.81 8.35 -15.10
CA PHE A 122 -9.05 8.66 -13.69
C PHE A 122 -9.46 10.13 -13.57
N SER A 123 -10.49 10.41 -12.76
CA SER A 123 -10.83 11.81 -12.45
C SER A 123 -9.69 12.44 -11.64
N PRO A 124 -9.27 13.69 -11.95
CA PRO A 124 -8.29 14.40 -11.14
C PRO A 124 -8.66 14.49 -9.66
N ASP A 125 -9.96 14.56 -9.35
CA ASP A 125 -10.50 14.64 -7.97
C ASP A 125 -10.46 13.29 -7.23
N SER A 126 -10.27 12.20 -7.97
CA SER A 126 -10.15 10.84 -7.43
C SER A 126 -8.69 10.39 -7.31
N ILE A 127 -7.74 11.33 -7.43
CA ILE A 127 -6.31 11.07 -7.26
C ILE A 127 -5.78 11.90 -6.09
N LEU A 128 -5.31 11.21 -5.06
CA LEU A 128 -4.64 11.81 -3.93
C LEU A 128 -3.12 11.80 -4.15
N MET A 129 -2.55 12.99 -4.31
CA MET A 129 -1.09 13.19 -4.42
C MET A 129 -0.51 13.50 -3.04
N LEU A 130 0.56 12.80 -2.67
CA LEU A 130 1.39 13.17 -1.52
C LEU A 130 2.82 13.42 -1.97
N THR A 131 3.26 14.68 -1.87
CA THR A 131 4.63 15.09 -2.21
C THR A 131 5.07 16.26 -1.32
N GLU A 132 6.38 16.51 -1.25
CA GLU A 132 6.94 17.67 -0.54
C GLU A 132 6.60 19.02 -1.19
N GLU A 133 5.98 19.04 -2.39
CA GLU A 133 5.53 20.26 -3.06
C GLU A 133 4.06 20.60 -2.79
N GLU A 134 3.32 19.72 -2.10
CA GLU A 134 1.94 20.00 -1.73
C GLU A 134 1.87 21.09 -0.66
N THR A 135 0.94 22.03 -0.80
CA THR A 135 0.73 23.11 0.16
C THR A 135 -0.20 22.72 1.31
N ASP A 136 -1.04 21.70 1.09
CA ASP A 136 -1.91 21.13 2.11
C ASP A 136 -1.08 20.26 3.08
N PRO A 137 -1.05 20.57 4.39
CA PRO A 137 -0.32 19.78 5.38
C PRO A 137 -0.74 18.30 5.43
N TYR A 138 -1.97 17.96 5.05
CA TYR A 138 -2.47 16.57 5.00
C TYR A 138 -2.01 15.81 3.75
N ARG A 139 -1.35 16.50 2.81
CA ARG A 139 -0.76 15.93 1.59
C ARG A 139 0.76 15.90 1.60
N ILE A 140 1.39 16.33 2.69
CA ILE A 140 2.81 16.06 2.91
C ILE A 140 2.98 14.55 3.21
N PRO A 141 3.95 13.84 2.61
CA PRO A 141 4.08 12.39 2.74
C PRO A 141 4.71 11.96 4.09
N SER A 142 4.14 12.40 5.20
CA SER A 142 4.43 11.87 6.53
C SER A 142 3.87 10.46 6.69
N LYS A 143 4.39 9.68 7.66
CA LYS A 143 3.90 8.34 7.95
C LYS A 143 2.40 8.31 8.18
N GLN A 144 1.90 9.27 8.97
CA GLN A 144 0.49 9.36 9.29
C GLN A 144 -0.36 9.70 8.05
N ASN A 145 0.07 10.66 7.24
CA ASN A 145 -0.69 11.06 6.04
C ASN A 145 -0.72 9.94 5.00
N MET A 146 0.40 9.23 4.81
CA MET A 146 0.44 8.06 3.94
C MET A 146 -0.53 6.96 4.42
N ARG A 147 -0.58 6.67 5.72
CA ARG A 147 -1.55 5.71 6.28
C ARG A 147 -3.00 6.13 6.04
N MET A 148 -3.30 7.41 6.26
CA MET A 148 -4.64 7.96 6.02
C MET A 148 -5.02 7.90 4.53
N ALA A 149 -4.07 8.16 3.64
CA ALA A 149 -4.26 8.05 2.20
C ALA A 149 -4.54 6.61 1.76
N LEU A 150 -3.77 5.64 2.26
CA LEU A 150 -3.98 4.22 1.98
C LEU A 150 -5.35 3.73 2.49
N TYR A 151 -5.76 4.16 3.68
CA TYR A 151 -7.11 3.88 4.18
C TYR A 151 -8.20 4.49 3.28
N TRP A 152 -8.02 5.75 2.86
CA TRP A 152 -8.93 6.42 1.94
C TRP A 152 -9.07 5.69 0.60
N LEU A 153 -7.97 5.13 0.07
CA LEU A 153 -7.95 4.42 -1.20
C LEU A 153 -8.96 3.27 -1.23
N VAL A 154 -9.05 2.50 -0.14
CA VAL A 154 -9.92 1.33 -0.05
C VAL A 154 -11.28 1.60 0.62
N GLN A 155 -11.50 2.82 1.10
CA GLN A 155 -12.71 3.16 1.85
C GLN A 155 -13.95 3.02 0.96
N GLY A 156 -14.92 2.21 1.38
CA GLY A 156 -16.19 2.04 0.68
C GLY A 156 -16.09 1.40 -0.70
N CYS A 157 -15.03 0.62 -0.97
CA CYS A 157 -14.89 -0.09 -2.23
C CYS A 157 -16.04 -1.04 -2.54
N THR A 158 -16.48 -1.04 -3.80
CA THR A 158 -17.51 -1.95 -4.30
C THR A 158 -17.08 -2.62 -5.59
N ALA A 159 -17.75 -3.70 -5.97
CA ALA A 159 -17.39 -4.49 -7.15
C ALA A 159 -17.24 -3.61 -8.41
N GLY A 160 -16.13 -3.80 -9.12
CA GLY A 160 -15.70 -3.07 -10.30
C GLY A 160 -15.07 -1.70 -10.04
N ASP A 161 -14.73 -1.38 -8.79
CA ASP A 161 -13.75 -0.34 -8.50
C ASP A 161 -12.34 -0.76 -8.95
N SER A 162 -11.56 0.22 -9.40
CA SER A 162 -10.17 0.08 -9.82
C SER A 162 -9.31 1.08 -9.05
N LEU A 163 -8.36 0.56 -8.29
CA LEU A 163 -7.54 1.29 -7.35
C LEU A 163 -6.09 1.27 -7.82
N VAL A 164 -5.40 2.39 -7.72
CA VAL A 164 -3.96 2.48 -8.00
C VAL A 164 -3.22 3.02 -6.78
N PHE A 165 -2.17 2.32 -6.38
CA PHE A 165 -1.17 2.84 -5.45
C PHE A 165 0.15 2.99 -6.18
N HIS A 166 0.68 4.22 -6.24
CA HIS A 166 2.02 4.49 -6.76
C HIS A 166 2.91 5.05 -5.66
N TYR A 167 4.14 4.57 -5.60
CA TYR A 167 5.16 5.08 -4.70
C TYR A 167 6.50 5.22 -5.44
N SER A 168 7.12 6.40 -5.36
CA SER A 168 8.52 6.62 -5.73
C SER A 168 9.27 7.28 -4.57
N GLY A 169 10.34 6.64 -4.11
CA GLY A 169 11.12 7.07 -2.95
C GLY A 169 12.04 5.97 -2.42
N HIS A 170 12.57 6.12 -1.20
CA HIS A 170 13.35 5.07 -0.55
C HIS A 170 12.49 3.90 -0.11
N GLY A 171 12.99 2.70 -0.39
CA GLY A 171 12.57 1.47 0.28
C GLY A 171 13.73 0.89 1.07
N SER A 172 13.41 0.16 2.13
CA SER A 172 14.41 -0.47 2.99
C SER A 172 13.91 -1.83 3.47
N ARG A 173 14.74 -2.51 4.27
CA ARG A 173 14.38 -3.77 4.92
C ARG A 173 14.52 -3.64 6.43
N GLN A 174 13.55 -4.19 7.15
CA GLN A 174 13.62 -4.37 8.58
C GLN A 174 13.72 -5.86 8.90
N ARG A 175 14.48 -6.24 9.93
CA ARG A 175 14.56 -7.66 10.31
C ARG A 175 13.18 -8.14 10.76
N ASN A 176 12.71 -9.21 10.15
CA ASN A 176 11.46 -9.83 10.53
C ASN A 176 11.67 -10.69 11.79
N TYR A 177 10.87 -10.44 12.83
CA TYR A 177 10.90 -11.18 14.09
C TYR A 177 9.73 -12.17 14.26
N ASN A 178 8.72 -12.11 13.39
CA ASN A 178 7.55 -12.97 13.41
C ASN A 178 7.76 -14.26 12.56
N GLY A 179 8.74 -14.24 11.64
CA GLY A 179 9.16 -15.37 10.82
C GLY A 179 8.20 -15.73 9.68
N ASP A 180 7.37 -14.80 9.22
CA ASP A 180 6.47 -15.01 8.08
C ASP A 180 7.14 -14.75 6.72
N GLU A 181 8.21 -13.97 6.66
CA GLU A 181 8.95 -13.76 5.40
C GLU A 181 9.97 -14.86 5.08
N VAL A 182 10.07 -15.20 3.79
CA VAL A 182 10.92 -16.30 3.29
C VAL A 182 12.41 -15.99 3.44
N ASP A 183 12.79 -14.72 3.28
CA ASP A 183 14.17 -14.25 3.41
C ASP A 183 14.50 -13.70 4.80
N GLY A 184 13.50 -13.59 5.69
CA GLY A 184 13.63 -13.13 7.08
C GLY A 184 13.68 -11.62 7.25
N TYR A 185 13.29 -10.83 6.25
CA TYR A 185 13.20 -9.37 6.33
C TYR A 185 11.84 -8.86 5.83
N ASP A 186 11.28 -7.89 6.54
CA ASP A 186 10.11 -7.14 6.08
C ASP A 186 10.58 -6.01 5.17
N GLU A 187 9.94 -5.88 4.01
CA GLU A 187 10.09 -4.74 3.13
C GLU A 187 9.38 -3.52 3.71
N THR A 188 9.96 -2.34 3.46
CA THR A 188 9.44 -1.10 4.04
C THR A 188 9.46 0.05 3.06
N LEU A 189 8.45 0.91 3.16
CA LEU A 189 8.45 2.24 2.53
C LEU A 189 8.90 3.27 3.55
N CYS A 190 9.74 4.21 3.13
CA CYS A 190 10.16 5.32 3.97
C CYS A 190 9.23 6.53 3.78
N PRO A 191 8.52 7.00 4.82
CA PRO A 191 7.85 8.30 4.77
C PRO A 191 8.85 9.43 4.92
N LEU A 192 8.44 10.68 4.70
CA LEU A 192 9.33 11.85 4.83
C LEU A 192 9.92 11.98 6.24
N ASP A 193 9.16 11.60 7.26
CA ASP A 193 9.50 11.69 8.68
C ASP A 193 10.01 10.36 9.28
N PHE A 194 10.49 9.43 8.43
CA PHE A 194 10.90 8.08 8.84
C PHE A 194 11.98 8.05 9.93
N GLU A 195 12.87 9.05 9.99
CA GLU A 195 13.90 9.12 11.04
C GLU A 195 13.28 9.26 12.45
N THR A 196 12.08 9.85 12.55
CA THR A 196 11.41 10.09 13.83
C THR A 196 10.20 9.17 14.07
N GLN A 197 9.46 8.82 13.01
CA GLN A 197 8.24 8.01 13.10
C GLN A 197 8.45 6.55 12.65
N GLY A 198 9.65 6.21 12.18
CA GLY A 198 9.98 4.91 11.59
C GLY A 198 9.40 4.73 10.19
N MET A 199 9.72 3.59 9.59
CA MET A 199 9.26 3.20 8.25
C MET A 199 7.84 2.59 8.32
N ILE A 200 7.20 2.39 7.16
CA ILE A 200 5.95 1.64 7.03
C ILE A 200 6.29 0.25 6.51
N VAL A 201 6.02 -0.79 7.30
CA VAL A 201 6.25 -2.20 6.93
C VAL A 201 5.16 -2.71 5.98
N ASP A 202 5.54 -3.60 5.08
CA ASP A 202 4.68 -4.34 4.15
C ASP A 202 3.45 -4.98 4.81
N ASP A 203 3.58 -5.57 6.00
CA ASP A 203 2.50 -6.15 6.79
C ASP A 203 1.39 -5.13 7.07
N GLU A 204 1.77 -3.88 7.36
CA GLU A 204 0.85 -2.76 7.61
C GLU A 204 0.18 -2.32 6.31
N ILE A 205 0.92 -2.29 5.21
CA ILE A 205 0.39 -1.96 3.89
C ILE A 205 -0.62 -3.03 3.46
N ASN A 206 -0.25 -4.30 3.55
CA ASN A 206 -1.10 -5.44 3.25
C ASN A 206 -2.40 -5.43 4.07
N ALA A 207 -2.29 -5.22 5.39
CA ALA A 207 -3.45 -5.09 6.28
C ALA A 207 -4.39 -3.97 5.86
N THR A 208 -3.84 -2.87 5.34
CA THR A 208 -4.60 -1.66 5.01
C THR A 208 -5.24 -1.75 3.64
N ILE A 209 -4.53 -2.21 2.60
CA ILE A 209 -5.01 -2.10 1.21
C ILE A 209 -5.16 -3.43 0.46
N VAL A 210 -4.65 -4.56 0.98
CA VAL A 210 -4.75 -5.87 0.30
C VAL A 210 -5.83 -6.74 0.95
N ARG A 211 -5.67 -7.04 2.24
CA ARG A 211 -6.61 -7.86 3.02
C ARG A 211 -8.07 -7.43 2.92
N PRO A 212 -8.42 -6.13 2.99
CA PRO A 212 -9.83 -5.72 2.97
C PRO A 212 -10.46 -5.69 1.57
N LEU A 213 -9.72 -5.97 0.49
CA LEU A 213 -10.25 -5.83 -0.88
C LEU A 213 -11.38 -6.84 -1.15
N PRO A 214 -12.63 -6.36 -1.36
CA PRO A 214 -13.77 -7.25 -1.56
C PRO A 214 -13.83 -7.75 -3.00
N HIS A 215 -14.65 -8.77 -3.21
CA HIS A 215 -14.87 -9.37 -4.53
C HIS A 215 -15.20 -8.35 -5.62
N GLY A 216 -14.50 -8.46 -6.75
CA GLY A 216 -14.68 -7.62 -7.93
C GLY A 216 -13.93 -6.28 -7.91
N VAL A 217 -13.25 -5.92 -6.81
CA VAL A 217 -12.36 -4.75 -6.75
C VAL A 217 -10.98 -5.12 -7.27
N LYS A 218 -10.34 -4.21 -8.00
CA LYS A 218 -8.95 -4.35 -8.46
C LYS A 218 -8.05 -3.32 -7.80
N LEU A 219 -6.89 -3.76 -7.32
CA LEU A 219 -5.80 -2.92 -6.85
C LEU A 219 -4.55 -3.19 -7.68
N HIS A 220 -4.01 -2.14 -8.27
CA HIS A 220 -2.71 -2.14 -8.91
C HIS A 220 -1.73 -1.29 -8.10
N SER A 221 -0.59 -1.88 -7.80
CA SER A 221 0.51 -1.19 -7.14
C SER A 221 1.68 -1.06 -8.11
N ILE A 222 2.25 0.14 -8.20
CA ILE A 222 3.39 0.46 -9.06
C ILE A 222 4.45 1.13 -8.18
N ILE A 223 5.52 0.40 -7.87
CA ILE A 223 6.47 0.79 -6.82
C ILE A 223 7.87 0.97 -7.39
N ASP A 224 8.41 2.17 -7.21
CA ASP A 224 9.74 2.59 -7.63
C ASP A 224 10.59 2.86 -6.38
N ALA A 225 11.03 1.78 -5.76
CA ALA A 225 11.83 1.81 -4.54
C ALA A 225 12.74 0.58 -4.45
N CYS A 226 13.88 0.72 -3.79
CA CYS A 226 14.79 -0.39 -3.50
C CYS A 226 14.13 -1.37 -2.54
N HIS A 227 14.42 -2.68 -2.67
CA HIS A 227 13.85 -3.71 -1.79
C HIS A 227 12.32 -3.58 -1.65
N SER A 228 11.61 -3.48 -2.78
CA SER A 228 10.14 -3.30 -2.80
C SER A 228 9.39 -4.38 -3.57
N GLY A 229 10.12 -5.46 -3.94
CA GLY A 229 9.59 -6.61 -4.68
C GLY A 229 8.27 -7.15 -4.14
N THR A 230 8.21 -7.18 -2.82
CA THR A 230 7.17 -7.82 -1.99
C THR A 230 6.42 -6.83 -1.11
N VAL A 231 6.49 -5.51 -1.35
CA VAL A 231 5.93 -4.48 -0.44
C VAL A 231 4.40 -4.55 -0.15
N LEU A 232 3.68 -5.42 -0.88
CA LEU A 232 2.26 -5.71 -0.64
C LEU A 232 2.03 -7.08 0.00
N ASP A 233 3.07 -7.85 0.30
CA ASP A 233 3.06 -9.25 0.71
C ASP A 233 2.15 -10.15 -0.12
N LEU A 234 2.25 -10.01 -1.44
CA LEU A 234 1.45 -10.80 -2.34
C LEU A 234 2.03 -12.22 -2.46
N PRO A 235 1.19 -13.26 -2.33
CA PRO A 235 1.64 -14.65 -2.18
C PRO A 235 2.26 -15.27 -3.43
N PHE A 236 2.12 -14.66 -4.60
CA PHE A 236 2.65 -15.21 -5.84
C PHE A 236 3.58 -14.23 -6.52
N LEU A 237 4.79 -14.70 -6.82
CA LEU A 237 5.82 -13.94 -7.51
C LEU A 237 6.00 -14.49 -8.92
N CYS A 238 5.89 -13.62 -9.92
CA CYS A 238 6.13 -13.95 -11.31
C CYS A 238 7.56 -13.60 -11.72
N ARG A 239 8.33 -14.61 -12.12
CA ARG A 239 9.71 -14.47 -12.60
C ARG A 239 9.87 -15.03 -14.00
N MET A 240 10.81 -14.46 -14.75
CA MET A 240 11.21 -15.02 -16.04
C MET A 240 12.20 -16.15 -15.81
N ASN A 241 11.88 -17.34 -16.31
CA ASN A 241 12.79 -18.49 -16.25
C ASN A 241 13.91 -18.38 -17.31
N ARG A 242 14.87 -19.31 -17.28
CA ARG A 242 15.99 -19.37 -18.24
C ARG A 242 15.55 -19.54 -19.71
N ALA A 243 14.34 -20.02 -19.95
CA ALA A 243 13.76 -20.18 -21.28
C ALA A 243 13.04 -18.89 -21.77
N GLY A 244 13.07 -17.80 -21.00
CA GLY A 244 12.43 -16.54 -21.36
C GLY A 244 10.91 -16.52 -21.12
N GLN A 245 10.39 -17.45 -20.33
CA GLN A 245 8.97 -17.57 -20.02
C GLN A 245 8.67 -17.09 -18.60
N TYR A 246 7.57 -16.37 -18.43
CA TYR A 246 7.08 -15.97 -17.11
C TYR A 246 6.43 -17.16 -16.40
N VAL A 247 6.89 -17.44 -15.19
CA VAL A 247 6.41 -18.50 -14.31
C VAL A 247 6.07 -17.95 -12.94
N TRP A 248 5.00 -18.47 -12.33
CA TRP A 248 4.60 -18.10 -10.97
C TRP A 248 5.26 -19.02 -9.95
N GLU A 249 5.85 -18.41 -8.94
CA GLU A 249 6.38 -19.03 -7.73
C GLU A 249 5.42 -18.76 -6.58
N ASP A 250 5.23 -19.77 -5.72
CA ASP A 250 4.42 -19.67 -4.51
C ASP A 250 5.30 -19.22 -3.33
N HIS A 251 5.04 -18.02 -2.85
CA HIS A 251 5.78 -17.34 -1.78
C HIS A 251 4.93 -17.21 -0.51
N ARG A 252 3.87 -18.01 -0.38
CA ARG A 252 3.05 -18.01 0.84
C ARG A 252 3.91 -18.36 2.07
N PRO A 253 3.68 -17.67 3.20
CA PRO A 253 4.46 -17.88 4.41
C PRO A 253 4.24 -19.32 4.92
N ARG A 254 5.31 -19.98 5.34
CA ARG A 254 5.25 -21.35 5.91
C ARG A 254 4.42 -21.41 7.20
N SER A 255 4.28 -20.28 7.89
CA SER A 255 3.43 -20.12 9.07
C SER A 255 1.94 -20.34 8.77
N GLY A 256 1.53 -20.25 7.50
CA GLY A 256 0.13 -20.29 7.09
C GLY A 256 -0.62 -18.98 7.34
N LEU A 257 0.07 -17.89 7.68
CA LEU A 257 -0.54 -16.58 7.84
C LEU A 257 -1.18 -16.13 6.52
N TRP A 258 -2.43 -15.69 6.58
CA TRP A 258 -3.16 -15.23 5.41
C TRP A 258 -2.80 -13.79 5.05
N LYS A 259 -2.08 -13.61 3.94
CA LYS A 259 -1.72 -12.30 3.36
C LYS A 259 -2.49 -11.98 2.05
N GLY A 260 -3.55 -12.73 1.74
CA GLY A 260 -4.37 -12.55 0.52
C GLY A 260 -5.52 -11.55 0.68
N THR A 261 -6.34 -11.40 -0.37
CA THR A 261 -7.48 -10.45 -0.42
C THR A 261 -8.78 -11.06 0.10
N ALA A 262 -9.80 -10.23 0.38
CA ALA A 262 -11.17 -10.65 0.69
C ALA A 262 -12.02 -10.94 -0.58
N GLY A 263 -11.38 -11.48 -1.62
CA GLY A 263 -11.99 -11.83 -2.91
C GLY A 263 -11.71 -10.84 -4.04
N GLY A 264 -11.11 -9.68 -3.74
CA GLY A 264 -10.62 -8.74 -4.75
C GLY A 264 -9.34 -9.23 -5.45
N GLU A 265 -8.90 -8.48 -6.44
CA GLU A 265 -7.67 -8.73 -7.20
C GLU A 265 -6.62 -7.70 -6.84
N ALA A 266 -5.44 -8.14 -6.39
CA ALA A 266 -4.29 -7.27 -6.12
C ALA A 266 -3.09 -7.72 -6.95
N ILE A 267 -2.47 -6.77 -7.65
CA ILE A 267 -1.31 -6.99 -8.52
C ILE A 267 -0.30 -5.86 -8.27
N SER A 268 0.97 -6.19 -8.07
CA SER A 268 2.05 -5.20 -7.91
C SER A 268 3.09 -5.35 -9.02
N ILE A 269 3.57 -4.23 -9.54
CA ILE A 269 4.75 -4.13 -10.39
C ILE A 269 5.79 -3.28 -9.66
N SER A 270 6.98 -3.83 -9.46
CA SER A 270 8.07 -3.16 -8.74
C SER A 270 9.42 -3.35 -9.43
N GLY A 271 10.41 -2.53 -9.07
CA GLY A 271 11.80 -2.67 -9.50
C GLY A 271 12.62 -3.48 -8.50
N CYS A 272 13.38 -4.48 -8.97
CA CYS A 272 14.37 -5.20 -8.17
C CYS A 272 15.76 -5.05 -8.78
N ASP A 273 16.78 -4.77 -7.98
CA ASP A 273 18.19 -4.81 -8.43
C ASP A 273 18.73 -6.25 -8.33
N ASP A 274 19.55 -6.65 -9.30
CA ASP A 274 20.11 -8.02 -9.41
C ASP A 274 21.09 -8.40 -8.27
N ASP A 275 21.63 -7.42 -7.53
CA ASP A 275 22.65 -7.62 -6.48
C ASP A 275 22.09 -7.73 -5.05
N GLN A 276 20.77 -7.93 -4.86
CA GLN A 276 20.15 -8.01 -3.51
C GLN A 276 20.56 -9.24 -2.66
N THR A 277 21.56 -10.02 -3.09
CA THR A 277 22.09 -11.15 -2.31
C THR A 277 23.57 -10.96 -2.02
N SER A 278 23.92 -10.14 -1.03
CA SER A 278 25.06 -10.37 -0.12
C SER A 278 25.22 -9.24 0.90
N ALA A 279 25.07 -9.60 2.18
CA ALA A 279 25.62 -9.00 3.39
C ALA A 279 25.84 -7.46 3.43
N ASP A 280 25.10 -6.79 4.32
CA ASP A 280 25.46 -5.52 4.97
C ASP A 280 26.28 -4.53 4.12
N THR A 281 25.61 -3.67 3.36
CA THR A 281 26.23 -2.40 2.93
C THR A 281 25.48 -1.26 3.60
N SER A 282 25.88 -0.99 4.84
CA SER A 282 25.34 -0.03 5.81
C SER A 282 25.53 1.46 5.44
N ALA A 283 25.36 1.81 4.17
CA ALA A 283 25.35 3.19 3.69
C ALA A 283 24.50 3.27 2.42
N LEU A 284 23.16 3.33 2.59
CA LEU A 284 22.14 3.71 1.60
C LEU A 284 22.67 3.74 0.16
N SER A 285 22.52 2.62 -0.56
CA SER A 285 22.59 2.49 -2.02
C SER A 285 23.03 3.76 -2.75
N LYS A 286 24.34 4.07 -2.72
CA LYS A 286 24.90 5.35 -3.22
C LYS A 286 24.63 5.62 -4.71
N ILE A 287 24.03 4.68 -5.44
CA ILE A 287 23.65 4.79 -6.84
C ILE A 287 22.41 3.92 -7.07
N THR A 288 21.23 4.34 -6.62
CA THR A 288 19.97 3.77 -7.10
C THR A 288 19.34 4.71 -8.11
N SER A 289 19.11 4.19 -9.31
CA SER A 289 18.42 4.91 -10.39
C SER A 289 16.91 4.94 -10.09
N THR A 290 16.53 5.71 -9.08
CA THR A 290 15.12 5.95 -8.75
C THR A 290 14.43 6.61 -9.94
N GLY A 291 13.27 6.10 -10.33
CA GLY A 291 12.49 6.57 -11.48
C GLY A 291 12.61 5.68 -12.73
N ALA A 292 13.55 4.73 -12.75
CA ALA A 292 13.71 3.82 -13.88
C ALA A 292 12.48 2.91 -14.08
N MET A 293 11.92 2.36 -13.00
CA MET A 293 10.72 1.53 -13.07
C MET A 293 9.52 2.35 -13.57
N THR A 294 9.26 3.51 -12.97
CA THR A 294 8.11 4.36 -13.33
C THR A 294 8.23 4.82 -14.78
N PHE A 295 9.41 5.26 -15.19
CA PHE A 295 9.68 5.63 -16.58
C PHE A 295 9.42 4.47 -17.55
N CYS A 296 9.97 3.29 -17.26
CA CYS A 296 9.81 2.13 -18.14
C CYS A 296 8.36 1.67 -18.22
N PHE A 297 7.64 1.71 -17.10
CA PHE A 297 6.20 1.41 -17.06
C PHE A 297 5.41 2.41 -17.92
N ILE A 298 5.60 3.71 -17.71
CA ILE A 298 4.91 4.75 -18.48
C ILE A 298 5.20 4.59 -19.97
N GLN A 299 6.47 4.45 -20.35
CA GLN A 299 6.86 4.31 -21.75
C GLN A 299 6.30 3.04 -22.39
N ALA A 300 6.32 1.91 -21.67
CA ALA A 300 5.76 0.66 -22.14
C ALA A 300 4.24 0.78 -22.35
N ILE A 301 3.53 1.43 -21.42
CA ILE A 301 2.11 1.72 -21.57
C ILE A 301 1.86 2.66 -22.74
N GLU A 302 2.59 3.77 -22.89
CA GLU A 302 2.38 4.75 -23.97
C GLU A 302 2.53 4.14 -25.36
N ARG A 303 3.53 3.26 -25.54
CA ARG A 303 3.77 2.52 -26.79
C ARG A 303 2.83 1.34 -27.00
N SER A 304 2.09 0.95 -25.95
CA SER A 304 1.22 -0.20 -25.97
C SER A 304 -0.03 0.06 -26.82
N ALA A 305 -0.39 -0.93 -27.63
CA ALA A 305 -1.68 -0.99 -28.31
C ALA A 305 -2.79 -1.40 -27.33
N GLN A 306 -4.04 -1.16 -27.73
CA GLN A 306 -5.20 -1.61 -26.97
C GLN A 306 -5.16 -3.15 -26.79
N GLY A 307 -5.38 -3.63 -25.57
CA GLY A 307 -5.32 -5.06 -25.26
C GLY A 307 -3.92 -5.62 -24.96
N THR A 308 -2.94 -4.76 -24.69
CA THR A 308 -1.61 -5.21 -24.22
C THR A 308 -1.74 -6.08 -22.97
N THR A 309 -1.07 -7.24 -22.98
CA THR A 309 -1.09 -8.19 -21.87
C THR A 309 0.03 -7.90 -20.87
N TYR A 310 -0.05 -8.48 -19.66
CA TYR A 310 1.00 -8.30 -18.65
C TYR A 310 2.37 -8.77 -19.16
N GLY A 311 2.42 -9.90 -19.88
CA GLY A 311 3.66 -10.42 -20.46
C GLY A 311 4.27 -9.45 -21.47
N SER A 312 3.45 -8.89 -22.36
CA SER A 312 3.91 -7.87 -23.33
C SER A 312 4.38 -6.58 -22.63
N LEU A 313 3.66 -6.14 -21.59
CA LEU A 313 4.04 -4.98 -20.79
C LEU A 313 5.40 -5.18 -20.13
N LEU A 314 5.58 -6.29 -19.39
CA LEU A 314 6.83 -6.61 -18.71
C LEU A 314 8.00 -6.75 -19.69
N ASN A 315 7.78 -7.38 -20.86
CA ASN A 315 8.80 -7.48 -21.90
C ASN A 315 9.20 -6.12 -22.46
N SER A 316 8.23 -5.23 -22.68
CA SER A 316 8.51 -3.86 -23.12
C SER A 316 9.30 -3.09 -22.05
N MET A 317 8.93 -3.22 -20.77
CA MET A 317 9.68 -2.60 -19.67
C MET A 317 11.13 -3.11 -19.61
N ARG A 318 11.35 -4.44 -19.65
CA ARG A 318 12.69 -5.06 -19.69
C ARG A 318 13.51 -4.55 -20.88
N THR A 319 12.88 -4.42 -22.05
CA THR A 319 13.55 -3.93 -23.26
C THR A 319 14.00 -2.48 -23.10
N THR A 320 13.13 -1.62 -22.54
CA THR A 320 13.50 -0.22 -22.26
C THR A 320 14.68 -0.14 -21.29
N ILE A 321 14.67 -0.93 -20.22
CA ILE A 321 15.76 -0.96 -19.23
C ILE A 321 17.09 -1.36 -19.88
N ARG A 322 17.09 -2.45 -20.66
CA ARG A 322 18.28 -2.94 -21.37
C ARG A 322 18.83 -1.94 -22.38
N ASN A 323 17.95 -1.27 -23.14
CA ASN A 323 18.35 -0.30 -24.15
C ASN A 323 18.96 0.95 -23.50
N ALA A 324 18.35 1.45 -22.42
CA ALA A 324 18.90 2.56 -21.66
C ALA A 324 20.26 2.24 -21.01
N GLY A 325 20.53 0.96 -20.70
CA GLY A 325 21.85 0.50 -20.26
C GLY A 325 22.90 0.36 -21.38
N SER A 326 22.49 0.26 -22.64
CA SER A 326 23.37 0.01 -23.79
C SER A 326 23.87 1.29 -24.47
N ASP A 327 23.15 2.41 -24.35
CA ASP A 327 23.57 3.72 -24.90
C ASP A 327 24.75 4.37 -24.15
N GLY A 328 25.35 3.67 -23.18
CA GLY A 328 26.54 4.10 -22.44
C GLY A 328 27.88 3.79 -23.12
N GLY A 329 27.89 3.22 -24.33
CA GLY A 329 29.12 2.82 -25.00
C GLY A 329 29.04 2.84 -26.53
N GLY A 330 29.42 3.97 -27.13
CA GLY A 330 29.74 4.05 -28.56
C GLY A 330 28.94 5.11 -29.30
N GLY A 331 29.65 6.18 -29.73
CA GLY A 331 29.06 7.23 -30.53
C GLY A 331 28.62 6.77 -31.93
N GLY A 332 27.68 7.52 -32.50
CA GLY A 332 27.47 7.57 -33.95
C GLY A 332 26.05 7.32 -34.43
N GLY A 333 25.32 8.42 -34.69
CA GLY A 333 24.50 8.53 -35.90
C GLY A 333 23.05 8.07 -35.85
N GLY A 334 22.14 9.04 -35.98
CA GLY A 334 21.06 8.94 -36.98
C GLY A 334 19.63 8.78 -36.47
N GLY A 335 18.90 9.90 -36.44
CA GLY A 335 17.58 9.94 -37.08
C GLY A 335 16.32 9.79 -36.21
N GLY A 336 15.71 10.94 -35.89
CA GLY A 336 14.26 11.12 -36.08
C GLY A 336 13.34 10.94 -34.87
N GLY A 337 12.86 12.07 -34.33
CA GLY A 337 11.60 12.11 -33.58
C GLY A 337 11.64 13.02 -32.36
N VAL A 338 10.65 13.91 -32.25
CA VAL A 338 10.49 15.03 -31.29
C VAL A 338 10.30 14.57 -29.81
N VAL A 339 10.69 13.34 -29.47
CA VAL A 339 10.52 12.73 -28.13
C VAL A 339 11.77 12.92 -27.25
N THR A 340 12.86 13.44 -27.80
CA THR A 340 14.15 13.59 -27.11
C THR A 340 14.18 14.70 -26.05
N THR A 341 13.24 15.65 -26.07
CA THR A 341 13.27 16.81 -25.15
C THR A 341 12.81 16.45 -23.73
N VAL A 342 11.85 15.53 -23.59
CA VAL A 342 11.43 15.00 -22.26
C VAL A 342 12.43 13.96 -21.76
N LEU A 343 13.03 13.19 -22.68
CA LEU A 343 14.08 12.20 -22.39
C LEU A 343 15.32 12.84 -21.74
N SER A 344 15.72 14.01 -22.22
CA SER A 344 16.88 14.71 -21.66
C SER A 344 16.59 15.26 -20.26
N MET A 345 15.38 15.72 -19.95
CA MET A 345 15.05 16.24 -18.61
C MET A 345 15.01 15.14 -17.53
N LEU A 346 14.59 13.92 -17.89
CA LEU A 346 14.62 12.76 -16.98
C LEU A 346 16.04 12.21 -16.76
N LEU A 347 16.92 12.31 -17.76
CA LEU A 347 18.27 11.72 -17.72
C LEU A 347 19.40 12.71 -17.35
N THR A 348 19.20 14.02 -17.49
CA THR A 348 20.27 15.03 -17.24
C THR A 348 20.29 15.61 -15.82
N GLY A 349 19.42 15.13 -14.91
CA GLY A 349 19.37 15.56 -13.51
C GLY A 349 20.48 15.00 -12.59
N GLY A 350 21.35 14.11 -13.06
CA GLY A 350 22.45 13.56 -12.27
C GLY A 350 23.51 12.87 -13.13
N SER A 351 24.73 13.41 -13.11
CA SER A 351 25.91 12.85 -13.76
C SER A 351 26.31 11.48 -13.17
N GLY A 352 26.59 10.50 -14.02
CA GLY A 352 27.23 9.25 -13.65
C GLY A 352 26.78 8.08 -14.52
N ILE A 353 27.54 7.77 -15.57
CA ILE A 353 27.30 6.70 -16.54
C ILE A 353 27.38 5.33 -15.84
N GLY A 354 26.24 4.71 -15.61
CA GLY A 354 26.10 3.32 -15.15
C GLY A 354 24.75 2.80 -15.63
N GLY A 355 24.75 1.70 -16.38
CA GLY A 355 23.52 1.15 -16.97
C GLY A 355 22.47 0.81 -15.92
N LEU A 356 21.19 0.93 -16.27
CA LEU A 356 20.07 0.55 -15.42
C LEU A 356 20.14 -0.96 -15.09
N ARG A 357 20.30 -1.32 -13.81
CA ARG A 357 20.40 -2.71 -13.31
C ARG A 357 19.10 -3.24 -12.67
N GLN A 358 17.96 -2.63 -13.01
CA GLN A 358 16.66 -3.04 -12.46
C GLN A 358 15.97 -4.07 -13.35
N GLU A 359 15.35 -5.08 -12.77
CA GLU A 359 14.36 -5.91 -13.46
C GLU A 359 12.95 -5.62 -12.94
N PRO A 360 11.94 -5.55 -13.83
CA PRO A 360 10.56 -5.43 -13.40
C PRO A 360 10.12 -6.78 -12.82
N GLN A 361 9.58 -6.69 -11.62
CA GLN A 361 9.02 -7.79 -10.87
C GLN A 361 7.50 -7.65 -10.84
N LEU A 362 6.78 -8.76 -10.99
CA LEU A 362 5.32 -8.81 -10.93
C LEU A 362 4.91 -9.74 -9.79
N THR A 363 4.10 -9.26 -8.85
CA THR A 363 3.49 -10.09 -7.81
C THR A 363 1.97 -9.98 -7.86
N ALA A 364 1.26 -11.01 -7.40
CA ALA A 364 -0.20 -11.04 -7.45
C ALA A 364 -0.82 -11.86 -6.30
N CYS A 365 -2.07 -11.56 -5.96
CA CYS A 365 -2.84 -12.34 -5.00
C CYS A 365 -3.19 -13.75 -5.49
N GLN A 366 -3.21 -13.97 -6.81
CA GLN A 366 -3.43 -15.27 -7.46
C GLN A 366 -2.64 -15.35 -8.78
N PRO A 367 -2.13 -16.52 -9.18
CA PRO A 367 -1.51 -16.72 -10.48
C PRO A 367 -2.50 -16.52 -11.63
N PHE A 368 -2.02 -16.03 -12.76
CA PHE A 368 -2.81 -15.89 -13.99
C PHE A 368 -1.92 -16.03 -15.24
N ASP A 369 -2.53 -16.32 -16.39
CA ASP A 369 -1.79 -16.32 -17.65
C ASP A 369 -1.43 -14.88 -18.05
N VAL A 370 -0.15 -14.52 -17.87
CA VAL A 370 0.36 -13.18 -18.17
C VAL A 370 0.32 -12.86 -19.67
N TYR A 371 0.30 -13.87 -20.54
CA TYR A 371 0.28 -13.70 -21.99
C TYR A 371 -1.14 -13.60 -22.54
N ALA A 372 -2.15 -14.01 -21.78
CA ALA A 372 -3.56 -13.88 -22.15
C ALA A 372 -4.27 -12.72 -21.45
N LYS A 373 -3.90 -12.40 -20.20
CA LYS A 373 -4.61 -11.40 -19.40
C LYS A 373 -4.25 -9.97 -19.86
N PRO A 374 -5.23 -9.15 -20.30
CA PRO A 374 -4.98 -7.76 -20.66
C PRO A 374 -4.68 -6.92 -19.42
N PHE A 375 -3.74 -5.98 -19.54
CA PHE A 375 -3.49 -4.96 -18.55
C PHE A 375 -4.60 -3.90 -18.60
N THR A 376 -5.27 -3.68 -17.47
CA THR A 376 -6.38 -2.71 -17.35
C THR A 376 -6.32 -2.03 -15.98
N LEU A 377 -6.53 -0.72 -15.98
CA LEU A 377 -6.72 0.14 -14.80
C LEU A 377 -8.04 0.88 -14.90
#